data_AF-A0A093XCF2-F1
#
_entry.id   AF-A0A093XCF2-F1
#
_cell.length_a   1.000
_cell.length_b   1.000
_cell.length_c   1.000
_cell.angle_alpha   90.00
_cell.angle_beta   90.00
_cell.angle_gamma   90.00
#
_symmetry.space_group_name_H-M   'P 1'
#
loop_
_entity.id
_entity.type
_entity.pdbx_description
1 polymer ?
#
loop_
_entity_poly.entity_id
_entity_poly.type
_entity_poly.pdbx_seq_one_letter_code
_entity_poly.pdbx_strand_id
1 'polypeptide(L)'
;METTCVSVLESCLLRIHEPCPLYMDLHLKQQRVLSTMAPNHIYQFTLQEIRKIMLDVARGGIELLAPNVSLRDYEERVSKYAAQLLSVLADNVGQPIDMSRWFNYYSFDVIGDLTFGKSFDMLITGKDAYMLKTLHEQMQSLGPFLHSIWVIPLFKLIPGLNSSYLEYFEWVKKQVENRFKNVPEDPDMFMQLETDFNKGKQTTKDKMHFYGEVNTGIVAGSDSTASTLTNLFYELAIAPEFTLLLQSEIDTVKEPTYQDLSRMKLLNAAIDETMRLHPAIPSDERSFVRPNEFIPQRWIDRLDLVKNSSAYAPFGLGPFACAGKQLALMEIRRITVELLSRYDISFAKDQTREAFYEGQQDAFTLVCGKLQLVFTERKSTGG
;
A
#
# COMPACT_ATOMS: atom_id res chain seq x y z
N MET A 1 38.03 -23.34 -16.44
CA MET A 1 37.65 -22.26 -15.51
C MET A 1 36.32 -21.60 -15.89
N GLU A 2 35.85 -21.71 -17.13
CA GLU A 2 34.55 -21.14 -17.55
C GLU A 2 33.35 -22.09 -17.37
N THR A 3 33.56 -23.41 -17.31
CA THR A 3 32.49 -24.40 -17.15
C THR A 3 31.94 -24.53 -15.72
N THR A 4 32.60 -23.97 -14.71
CA THR A 4 32.16 -24.05 -13.30
C THR A 4 31.23 -22.90 -12.89
N CYS A 5 31.19 -21.80 -13.64
CA CYS A 5 30.38 -20.62 -13.28
C CYS A 5 28.91 -20.79 -13.69
N VAL A 6 28.66 -21.47 -14.81
CA VAL A 6 27.30 -21.74 -15.32
C VAL A 6 26.57 -22.76 -14.44
N SER A 7 27.26 -23.80 -13.95
CA SER A 7 26.66 -24.79 -13.05
C SER A 7 26.30 -24.22 -11.68
N VAL A 8 27.02 -23.19 -11.21
CA VAL A 8 26.72 -22.50 -9.95
C VAL A 8 25.50 -21.57 -10.12
N LEU A 9 25.38 -20.88 -11.25
CA LEU A 9 24.20 -20.06 -11.58
C LEU A 9 22.92 -20.90 -11.74
N GLU A 10 22.99 -22.07 -12.40
CA GLU A 10 21.85 -22.99 -12.47
C GLU A 10 21.48 -23.56 -11.09
N SER A 11 22.47 -23.84 -10.23
CA SER A 11 22.20 -24.33 -8.87
C SER A 11 21.57 -23.28 -7.93
N CYS A 12 21.84 -21.99 -8.17
CA CYS A 12 21.27 -20.88 -7.41
C CYS A 12 19.85 -20.52 -7.87
N LEU A 13 19.55 -20.63 -9.16
CA LEU A 13 18.18 -20.40 -9.68
C LEU A 13 17.19 -21.49 -9.25
N LEU A 14 17.67 -22.72 -8.99
CA LEU A 14 16.83 -23.85 -8.57
C LEU A 14 16.68 -24.00 -7.04
N ARG A 15 17.25 -23.10 -6.21
CA ARG A 15 17.16 -23.16 -4.74
C ARG A 15 16.66 -21.85 -4.11
N ILE A 16 15.48 -21.40 -4.51
CA ILE A 16 14.79 -20.23 -3.92
C ILE A 16 14.22 -20.53 -2.50
N HIS A 17 14.33 -21.77 -1.99
CA HIS A 17 13.70 -22.19 -0.73
C HIS A 17 14.61 -22.38 0.50
N GLU A 18 15.87 -21.94 0.49
CA GLU A 18 16.68 -21.90 1.73
C GLU A 18 17.31 -20.52 1.94
N PRO A 19 17.02 -19.81 3.04
CA PRO A 19 17.64 -18.53 3.32
C PRO A 19 19.05 -18.78 3.85
N CYS A 20 20.02 -18.65 2.96
CA CYS A 20 21.40 -18.50 3.38
C CYS A 20 21.54 -17.13 4.08
N PRO A 21 22.23 -17.04 5.23
CA PRO A 21 22.64 -15.76 5.84
C PRO A 21 23.42 -14.86 4.88
N LEU A 22 23.84 -15.41 3.74
CA LEU A 22 24.44 -14.71 2.62
C LEU A 22 23.55 -13.68 1.94
N TYR A 23 22.22 -13.57 2.10
CA TYR A 23 21.49 -12.55 1.31
C TYR A 23 21.77 -11.10 1.78
N MET A 24 21.74 -10.86 3.10
CA MET A 24 22.17 -9.58 3.67
C MET A 24 23.69 -9.37 3.55
N ASP A 25 24.46 -10.46 3.65
CA ASP A 25 25.92 -10.41 3.47
C ASP A 25 26.31 -10.26 1.99
N LEU A 26 25.50 -10.71 1.01
CA LEU A 26 25.68 -10.48 -0.42
C LEU A 26 25.36 -9.04 -0.77
N HIS A 27 24.37 -8.42 -0.13
CA HIS A 27 24.07 -7.02 -0.38
C HIS A 27 25.21 -6.12 0.14
N LEU A 28 25.77 -6.45 1.32
CA LEU A 28 26.96 -5.80 1.86
C LEU A 28 28.25 -6.14 1.09
N LYS A 29 28.39 -7.37 0.56
CA LYS A 29 29.54 -7.80 -0.26
C LYS A 29 29.47 -7.31 -1.69
N GLN A 30 28.31 -7.27 -2.34
CA GLN A 30 28.10 -6.60 -3.64
C GLN A 30 28.40 -5.10 -3.51
N GLN A 31 28.03 -4.46 -2.39
CA GLN A 31 28.42 -3.07 -2.11
C GLN A 31 29.94 -2.89 -1.93
N ARG A 32 30.65 -3.88 -1.37
CA ARG A 32 32.14 -3.88 -1.31
C ARG A 32 32.82 -4.16 -2.65
N VAL A 33 32.21 -4.97 -3.50
CA VAL A 33 32.72 -5.27 -4.84
C VAL A 33 32.51 -4.05 -5.77
N LEU A 34 31.36 -3.38 -5.69
CA LEU A 34 31.10 -2.16 -6.47
C LEU A 34 32.00 -0.98 -6.06
N SER A 35 32.38 -0.87 -4.78
CA SER A 35 33.32 0.16 -4.31
C SER A 35 34.77 -0.09 -4.73
N THR A 36 35.13 -1.33 -5.07
CA THR A 36 36.48 -1.72 -5.52
C THR A 36 36.61 -1.81 -7.05
N MET A 37 35.50 -1.91 -7.79
CA MET A 37 35.50 -2.04 -9.25
C MET A 37 35.42 -0.72 -10.04
N ALA A 38 35.24 0.44 -9.39
CA ALA A 38 35.15 1.73 -10.08
C ALA A 38 36.19 2.75 -9.53
N PRO A 39 37.37 2.88 -10.17
CA PRO A 39 38.40 3.85 -9.77
C PRO A 39 38.03 5.31 -10.12
N ASN A 40 36.93 5.53 -10.83
CA ASN A 40 36.55 6.85 -11.30
C ASN A 40 35.74 7.61 -10.23
N HIS A 41 36.29 8.76 -9.80
CA HIS A 41 35.72 9.69 -8.81
C HIS A 41 34.25 10.07 -9.04
N ILE A 42 33.76 10.01 -10.29
CA ILE A 42 32.38 10.33 -10.65
C ILE A 42 31.40 9.29 -10.07
N TYR A 43 31.71 7.99 -10.14
CA TYR A 43 30.81 6.92 -9.66
C TYR A 43 30.75 6.85 -8.13
N GLN A 44 31.86 7.10 -7.44
CA GLN A 44 31.91 7.20 -5.98
C GLN A 44 31.09 8.39 -5.47
N PHE A 45 31.16 9.53 -6.18
CA PHE A 45 30.36 10.71 -5.87
C PHE A 45 28.86 10.44 -6.05
N THR A 46 28.46 9.80 -7.16
CA THR A 46 27.06 9.45 -7.41
C THR A 46 26.52 8.43 -6.40
N LEU A 47 27.29 7.42 -6.00
CA LEU A 47 26.87 6.43 -4.99
C LEU A 47 26.80 7.02 -3.58
N GLN A 48 27.72 7.94 -3.22
CA GLN A 48 27.65 8.66 -1.95
C GLN A 48 26.47 9.64 -1.90
N GLU A 49 26.20 10.36 -2.99
CA GLU A 49 25.01 11.22 -3.08
C GLU A 49 23.72 10.41 -3.15
N ILE A 50 23.67 9.27 -3.84
CA ILE A 50 22.51 8.36 -3.81
C ILE A 50 22.32 7.78 -2.40
N ARG A 51 23.40 7.38 -1.72
CA ARG A 51 23.31 6.88 -0.33
C ARG A 51 22.85 7.99 0.61
N LYS A 52 23.33 9.21 0.43
CA LYS A 52 22.91 10.37 1.19
C LYS A 52 21.47 10.76 0.89
N ILE A 53 21.03 10.75 -0.37
CA ILE A 53 19.65 10.98 -0.79
C ILE A 53 18.74 9.86 -0.27
N MET A 54 19.13 8.60 -0.35
CA MET A 54 18.35 7.47 0.19
C MET A 54 18.26 7.54 1.72
N LEU A 55 19.35 7.92 2.40
CA LEU A 55 19.36 8.11 3.85
C LEU A 55 18.64 9.39 4.28
N ASP A 56 18.69 10.46 3.50
CA ASP A 56 18.01 11.74 3.77
C ASP A 56 16.52 11.64 3.41
N VAL A 57 16.13 10.86 2.40
CA VAL A 57 14.73 10.48 2.11
C VAL A 57 14.22 9.55 3.21
N ALA A 58 15.03 8.60 3.67
CA ALA A 58 14.66 7.72 4.79
C ALA A 58 14.65 8.45 6.16
N ARG A 59 15.48 9.48 6.36
CA ARG A 59 15.54 10.26 7.61
C ARG A 59 14.58 11.45 7.63
N GLY A 60 14.41 12.14 6.51
CA GLY A 60 13.56 13.34 6.39
C GLY A 60 12.11 13.02 6.09
N GLY A 61 11.83 11.95 5.32
CA GLY A 61 10.46 11.62 4.90
C GLY A 61 9.56 11.05 6.01
N ILE A 62 10.14 10.57 7.12
CA ILE A 62 9.37 9.83 8.16
C ILE A 62 8.99 10.70 9.35
N GLU A 63 9.78 11.72 9.71
CA GLU A 63 9.38 12.70 10.74
C GLU A 63 8.31 13.69 10.23
N LEU A 64 8.21 13.91 8.91
CA LEU A 64 7.35 14.93 8.30
C LEU A 64 5.91 14.49 8.00
N LEU A 65 5.65 13.18 7.93
CA LEU A 65 4.33 12.59 7.58
C LEU A 65 3.50 12.14 8.79
N ALA A 66 3.92 12.48 10.00
CA ALA A 66 3.09 12.35 11.21
C ALA A 66 2.44 13.71 11.49
N PRO A 67 1.30 14.04 10.86
CA PRO A 67 0.69 15.35 11.05
C PRO A 67 0.27 15.51 12.52
N ASN A 68 0.44 16.72 13.04
CA ASN A 68 -0.23 17.18 14.28
C ASN A 68 -1.75 17.38 14.07
N VAL A 69 -2.28 17.01 12.90
CA VAL A 69 -3.71 17.01 12.59
C VAL A 69 -4.35 15.81 13.27
N SER A 70 -5.48 16.04 13.94
CA SER A 70 -6.18 15.00 14.65
C SER A 70 -6.71 13.98 13.65
N LEU A 71 -6.47 12.67 13.89
CA LEU A 71 -7.09 11.59 13.11
C LEU A 71 -8.61 11.73 13.00
N ARG A 72 -9.23 12.42 13.96
CA ARG A 72 -10.67 12.74 13.95
C ARG A 72 -11.08 13.60 12.75
N ASP A 73 -10.23 14.52 12.31
CA ASP A 73 -10.53 15.41 11.18
C ASP A 73 -10.51 14.62 9.85
N TYR A 74 -9.75 13.53 9.80
CA TYR A 74 -9.72 12.63 8.64
C TYR A 74 -10.91 11.68 8.60
N GLU A 75 -11.52 11.35 9.76
CA GLU A 75 -12.64 10.42 9.85
C GLU A 75 -13.86 10.88 9.04
N GLU A 76 -14.19 12.18 9.08
CA GLU A 76 -15.30 12.75 8.30
C GLU A 76 -15.05 12.65 6.80
N ARG A 77 -13.82 12.97 6.35
CA ARG A 77 -13.42 12.87 4.95
C ARG A 77 -13.43 11.42 4.47
N VAL A 78 -12.88 10.50 5.26
CA VAL A 78 -12.91 9.05 4.97
C VAL A 78 -14.34 8.54 4.87
N SER A 79 -15.23 8.99 5.76
CA SER A 79 -16.65 8.60 5.76
C SER A 79 -17.39 9.09 4.50
N LYS A 80 -17.06 10.30 4.01
CA LYS A 80 -17.59 10.81 2.73
C LYS A 80 -17.25 9.90 1.55
N TYR A 81 -16.00 9.46 1.41
CA TYR A 81 -15.61 8.55 0.32
C TYR A 81 -16.13 7.13 0.52
N ALA A 82 -16.25 6.68 1.77
CA ALA A 82 -16.91 5.41 2.09
C ALA A 82 -18.37 5.42 1.61
N ALA A 83 -19.11 6.51 1.84
CA ALA A 83 -20.48 6.69 1.35
C ALA A 83 -20.56 6.69 -0.18
N GLN A 84 -19.58 7.27 -0.88
CA GLN A 84 -19.53 7.21 -2.35
C GLN A 84 -19.32 5.78 -2.86
N LEU A 85 -18.38 5.03 -2.26
CA LEU A 85 -18.17 3.63 -2.60
C LEU A 85 -19.43 2.77 -2.32
N LEU A 86 -20.12 3.03 -1.20
CA LEU A 86 -21.40 2.39 -0.89
C LEU A 86 -22.48 2.69 -1.94
N SER A 87 -22.55 3.93 -2.44
CA SER A 87 -23.49 4.30 -3.49
C SER A 87 -23.25 3.48 -4.77
N VAL A 88 -21.99 3.29 -5.16
CA VAL A 88 -21.63 2.47 -6.32
C VAL A 88 -22.08 1.02 -6.11
N LEU A 89 -21.91 0.48 -4.91
CA LEU A 89 -22.32 -0.89 -4.60
C LEU A 89 -23.84 -1.05 -4.55
N ALA A 90 -24.57 -0.05 -4.04
CA ALA A 90 -26.03 -0.04 -4.04
C ALA A 90 -26.59 -0.13 -5.47
N ASP A 91 -25.95 0.53 -6.43
CA ASP A 91 -26.35 0.47 -7.85
C ASP A 91 -26.01 -0.87 -8.53
N ASN A 92 -25.16 -1.70 -7.92
CA ASN A 92 -24.64 -2.94 -8.48
C ASN A 92 -24.95 -4.18 -7.62
N VAL A 93 -25.95 -4.10 -6.73
CA VAL A 93 -26.36 -5.23 -5.88
C VAL A 93 -26.72 -6.44 -6.74
N GLY A 94 -26.18 -7.60 -6.37
CA GLY A 94 -26.38 -8.87 -7.06
C GLY A 94 -25.61 -9.00 -8.38
N GLN A 95 -24.86 -7.98 -8.81
CA GLN A 95 -24.02 -8.04 -10.01
C GLN A 95 -22.54 -8.23 -9.66
N PRO A 96 -21.75 -8.92 -10.51
CA PRO A 96 -20.30 -8.97 -10.37
C PRO A 96 -19.68 -7.57 -10.47
N ILE A 97 -18.82 -7.23 -9.52
CA ILE A 97 -18.09 -5.96 -9.48
C ILE A 97 -16.60 -6.19 -9.19
N ASP A 98 -15.72 -5.49 -9.91
CA ASP A 98 -14.26 -5.57 -9.71
C ASP A 98 -13.81 -4.73 -8.51
N MET A 99 -13.76 -5.35 -7.34
CA MET A 99 -13.41 -4.65 -6.11
C MET A 99 -11.95 -4.23 -6.05
N SER A 100 -11.05 -4.91 -6.78
CA SER A 100 -9.66 -4.48 -6.88
C SER A 100 -9.55 -3.06 -7.45
N ARG A 101 -10.38 -2.77 -8.47
CA ARG A 101 -10.47 -1.47 -9.13
C ARG A 101 -11.15 -0.42 -8.25
N TRP A 102 -12.27 -0.76 -7.62
CA TRP A 102 -13.01 0.19 -6.79
C TRP A 102 -12.29 0.54 -5.48
N PHE A 103 -11.53 -0.39 -4.89
CA PHE A 103 -10.67 -0.07 -3.75
C PHE A 103 -9.50 0.82 -4.16
N ASN A 104 -8.95 0.66 -5.36
CA ASN A 104 -7.97 1.60 -5.90
C ASN A 104 -8.58 3.00 -6.05
N TYR A 105 -9.77 3.13 -6.63
CA TYR A 105 -10.45 4.42 -6.76
C TYR A 105 -10.71 5.08 -5.41
N TYR A 106 -11.20 4.29 -4.46
CA TYR A 106 -11.43 4.74 -3.10
C TYR A 106 -10.15 5.30 -2.46
N SER A 107 -9.07 4.51 -2.39
CA SER A 107 -7.86 4.93 -1.71
C SER A 107 -7.16 6.10 -2.40
N PHE A 108 -7.24 6.19 -3.74
CA PHE A 108 -6.72 7.36 -4.46
C PHE A 108 -7.52 8.63 -4.24
N ASP A 109 -8.86 8.56 -4.24
CA ASP A 109 -9.70 9.74 -3.99
C ASP A 109 -9.53 10.23 -2.53
N VAL A 110 -9.41 9.31 -1.56
CA VAL A 110 -9.12 9.64 -0.15
C VAL A 110 -7.76 10.32 -0.01
N ILE A 111 -6.67 9.71 -0.50
CA ILE A 111 -5.35 10.30 -0.34
C ILE A 111 -5.20 11.59 -1.16
N GLY A 112 -5.89 11.71 -2.30
CA GLY A 112 -5.97 12.93 -3.09
C GLY A 112 -6.58 14.09 -2.29
N ASP A 113 -7.71 13.85 -1.62
CA ASP A 113 -8.34 14.84 -0.74
C ASP A 113 -7.44 15.19 0.45
N LEU A 114 -6.90 14.19 1.14
CA LEU A 114 -6.06 14.40 2.31
C LEU A 114 -4.71 15.06 2.00
N THR A 115 -4.23 14.97 0.75
CA THR A 115 -2.96 15.56 0.31
C THR A 115 -3.13 16.87 -0.46
N PHE A 116 -4.22 17.06 -1.20
CA PHE A 116 -4.39 18.23 -2.07
C PHE A 116 -5.66 19.03 -1.79
N GLY A 117 -6.49 18.59 -0.85
CA GLY A 117 -7.83 19.14 -0.63
C GLY A 117 -8.78 18.88 -1.81
N LYS A 118 -8.46 17.91 -2.68
CA LYS A 118 -9.22 17.61 -3.89
C LYS A 118 -9.23 16.11 -4.22
N SER A 119 -10.43 15.59 -4.45
CA SER A 119 -10.68 14.27 -5.04
C SER A 119 -10.30 14.21 -6.53
N PHE A 120 -9.98 13.03 -7.04
CA PHE A 120 -9.84 12.79 -8.49
C PHE A 120 -11.15 12.32 -9.14
N ASP A 121 -12.20 12.21 -8.33
CA ASP A 121 -13.57 11.85 -8.71
C ASP A 121 -13.64 10.49 -9.42
N MET A 122 -12.75 9.57 -9.09
CA MET A 122 -12.72 8.24 -9.69
C MET A 122 -13.89 7.38 -9.21
N LEU A 123 -14.29 7.52 -7.93
CA LEU A 123 -15.50 6.86 -7.40
C LEU A 123 -16.78 7.33 -8.11
N ILE A 124 -16.86 8.61 -8.44
CA ILE A 124 -18.05 9.20 -9.08
C ILE A 124 -18.07 8.88 -10.58
N THR A 125 -16.92 9.00 -11.25
CA THR A 125 -16.86 8.83 -12.70
C THR A 125 -16.76 7.37 -13.13
N GLY A 126 -16.30 6.47 -12.26
CA GLY A 126 -16.04 5.06 -12.57
C GLY A 126 -14.94 4.88 -13.64
N LYS A 127 -14.08 5.88 -13.82
CA LYS A 127 -13.05 5.92 -14.86
C LYS A 127 -11.68 6.12 -14.23
N ASP A 128 -10.69 5.42 -14.79
CA ASP A 128 -9.30 5.59 -14.35
C ASP A 128 -8.88 7.04 -14.63
N ALA A 129 -8.43 7.74 -13.59
CA ALA A 129 -7.67 8.95 -13.80
C ALA A 129 -6.40 8.57 -14.59
N TYR A 130 -6.02 9.38 -15.58
CA TYR A 130 -4.84 9.11 -16.39
C TYR A 130 -3.56 8.97 -15.54
N MET A 131 -3.56 9.57 -14.35
CA MET A 131 -2.49 9.46 -13.36
C MET A 131 -2.33 8.07 -12.76
N LEU A 132 -3.45 7.42 -12.45
CA LEU A 132 -3.44 6.07 -11.89
C LEU A 132 -2.81 5.10 -12.89
N LYS A 133 -3.19 5.24 -14.16
CA LYS A 133 -2.62 4.46 -15.26
C LYS A 133 -1.12 4.70 -15.41
N THR A 134 -0.69 5.95 -15.51
CA THR A 134 0.74 6.28 -15.70
C THR A 134 1.61 5.87 -14.50
N LEU A 135 1.07 5.95 -13.28
CA LEU A 135 1.71 5.46 -12.07
C LEU A 135 1.89 3.94 -12.09
N HIS A 136 0.82 3.17 -12.32
CA HIS A 136 0.90 1.72 -12.38
C HIS A 136 1.79 1.22 -13.53
N GLU A 137 1.75 1.85 -14.71
CA GLU A 137 2.66 1.54 -15.82
C GLU A 137 4.12 1.75 -15.44
N GLN A 138 4.43 2.87 -14.77
CA GLN A 138 5.78 3.13 -14.28
C GLN A 138 6.20 2.07 -13.26
N MET A 139 5.35 1.76 -12.30
CA MET A 139 5.66 0.81 -11.22
C MET A 139 5.85 -0.62 -11.75
N GLN A 140 5.00 -1.07 -12.68
CA GLN A 140 5.15 -2.37 -13.35
C GLN A 140 6.43 -2.45 -14.19
N SER A 141 6.83 -1.36 -14.83
CA SER A 141 8.10 -1.34 -15.58
C SER A 141 9.34 -1.45 -14.69
N LEU A 142 9.25 -0.97 -13.45
CA LEU A 142 10.35 -0.96 -12.47
C LEU A 142 10.37 -2.17 -11.55
N GLY A 143 9.22 -2.83 -11.31
CA GLY A 143 9.07 -3.99 -10.43
C GLY A 143 10.11 -5.10 -10.64
N PRO A 144 10.32 -5.60 -11.88
CA PRO A 144 11.33 -6.62 -12.16
C PRO A 144 12.78 -6.22 -11.78
N PHE A 145 13.04 -4.92 -11.62
CA PHE A 145 14.36 -4.36 -11.31
C PHE A 145 14.53 -3.98 -9.84
N LEU A 146 13.55 -4.28 -8.96
CA LEU A 146 13.64 -4.00 -7.52
C LEU A 146 14.90 -4.59 -6.88
N HIS A 147 15.31 -5.79 -7.30
CA HIS A 147 16.52 -6.45 -6.83
C HIS A 147 17.82 -5.83 -7.38
N SER A 148 17.71 -4.93 -8.36
CA SER A 148 18.80 -4.20 -9.00
C SER A 148 18.59 -2.69 -8.86
N ILE A 149 18.55 -2.21 -7.62
CA ILE A 149 18.22 -0.81 -7.28
C ILE A 149 19.10 0.25 -7.99
N TRP A 150 20.32 -0.13 -8.39
CA TRP A 150 21.25 0.72 -9.14
C TRP A 150 20.83 0.96 -10.60
N VAL A 151 19.88 0.17 -11.14
CA VAL A 151 19.36 0.33 -12.50
C VAL A 151 18.30 1.45 -12.56
N ILE A 152 17.61 1.73 -11.45
CA ILE A 152 16.55 2.76 -11.39
C ILE A 152 17.02 4.14 -11.88
N PRO A 153 18.21 4.65 -11.51
CA PRO A 153 18.73 5.90 -12.08
C PRO A 153 18.94 5.84 -13.59
N LEU A 154 19.31 4.69 -14.17
CA LEU A 154 19.52 4.55 -15.61
C LEU A 154 18.20 4.65 -16.38
N PHE A 155 17.12 4.06 -15.86
CA PHE A 155 15.77 4.20 -16.43
C PHE A 155 15.36 5.66 -16.58
N LYS A 156 15.68 6.49 -15.56
CA LYS A 156 15.35 7.93 -15.58
C LYS A 156 16.15 8.73 -16.62
N LEU A 157 17.31 8.22 -17.05
CA LEU A 157 18.20 8.91 -17.99
C LEU A 157 17.97 8.54 -19.45
N ILE A 158 17.29 7.43 -19.75
CA ILE A 158 17.06 6.95 -21.12
C ILE A 158 15.80 7.62 -21.71
N PRO A 159 15.94 8.46 -22.76
CA PRO A 159 14.79 9.09 -23.41
C PRO A 159 13.81 8.06 -23.96
N GLY A 160 12.51 8.30 -23.77
CA GLY A 160 11.43 7.40 -24.21
C GLY A 160 11.05 6.39 -23.14
N LEU A 161 12.02 5.75 -22.49
CA LEU A 161 11.74 4.82 -21.37
C LEU A 161 11.29 5.56 -20.10
N ASN A 162 11.67 6.84 -19.98
CA ASN A 162 11.27 7.72 -18.89
C ASN A 162 9.99 8.53 -19.19
N SER A 163 9.28 8.31 -20.30
CA SER A 163 8.16 9.17 -20.70
C SER A 163 7.03 9.17 -19.67
N SER A 164 6.58 7.98 -19.22
CA SER A 164 5.52 7.86 -18.21
C SER A 164 5.95 8.48 -16.88
N TYR A 165 7.22 8.35 -16.51
CA TYR A 165 7.80 9.01 -15.33
C TYR A 165 7.74 10.54 -15.45
N LEU A 166 8.16 11.10 -16.59
CA LEU A 166 8.17 12.55 -16.80
C LEU A 166 6.75 13.12 -16.83
N GLU A 167 5.81 12.42 -17.48
CA GLU A 167 4.40 12.80 -17.50
C GLU A 167 3.78 12.80 -16.10
N TYR A 168 4.01 11.74 -15.34
CA TYR A 168 3.54 11.61 -13.96
C TYR A 168 4.11 12.69 -13.05
N PHE A 169 5.44 12.92 -13.08
CA PHE A 169 6.08 13.95 -12.25
C PHE A 169 5.66 15.37 -12.64
N GLU A 170 5.39 15.63 -13.91
CA GLU A 170 4.90 16.94 -14.34
C GLU A 170 3.48 17.21 -13.80
N TRP A 171 2.65 16.18 -13.69
CA TRP A 171 1.37 16.32 -13.01
C TRP A 171 1.52 16.54 -11.51
N VAL A 172 2.41 15.81 -10.82
CA VAL A 172 2.65 16.00 -9.38
C VAL A 172 3.00 17.48 -9.11
N LYS A 173 3.90 18.05 -9.91
CA LYS A 173 4.24 19.48 -9.82
C LYS A 173 3.01 20.36 -10.01
N LYS A 174 2.17 20.10 -11.02
CA LYS A 174 0.94 20.86 -11.25
C LYS A 174 -0.03 20.78 -10.07
N GLN A 175 -0.19 19.62 -9.44
CA GLN A 175 -1.05 19.50 -8.25
C GLN A 175 -0.50 20.30 -7.08
N VAL A 176 0.80 20.18 -6.82
CA VAL A 176 1.48 20.95 -5.77
C VAL A 176 1.35 22.46 -6.01
N GLU A 177 1.63 22.92 -7.23
CA GLU A 177 1.50 24.34 -7.60
C GLU A 177 0.04 24.83 -7.52
N ASN A 178 -0.93 23.99 -7.88
CA ASN A 178 -2.34 24.30 -7.72
C ASN A 178 -2.72 24.43 -6.23
N ARG A 179 -2.20 23.56 -5.37
CA ARG A 179 -2.42 23.57 -3.92
C ARG A 179 -1.81 24.81 -3.25
N PHE A 180 -0.66 25.30 -3.74
CA PHE A 180 -0.10 26.59 -3.28
C PHE A 180 -0.96 27.80 -3.67
N LYS A 181 -1.72 27.71 -4.78
CA LYS A 181 -2.62 28.79 -5.22
C LYS A 181 -3.99 28.71 -4.56
N ASN A 182 -4.44 27.50 -4.24
CA ASN A 182 -5.76 27.20 -3.70
C ASN A 182 -5.59 26.44 -2.38
N VAL A 183 -5.32 27.18 -1.30
CA VAL A 183 -5.20 26.61 0.04
C VAL A 183 -6.61 26.24 0.55
N PRO A 184 -6.88 24.97 0.89
CA PRO A 184 -8.16 24.55 1.46
C PRO A 184 -8.36 25.17 2.85
N GLU A 185 -9.62 25.40 3.22
CA GLU A 185 -9.98 25.93 4.54
C GLU A 185 -9.70 24.92 5.66
N ASP A 186 -9.89 23.63 5.37
CA ASP A 186 -9.74 22.54 6.32
C ASP A 186 -8.29 22.03 6.39
N PRO A 187 -7.73 21.80 7.61
CA PRO A 187 -6.41 21.21 7.78
C PRO A 187 -6.28 19.85 7.06
N ASP A 188 -5.21 19.71 6.28
CA ASP A 188 -4.88 18.50 5.52
C ASP A 188 -3.45 18.04 5.84
N MET A 189 -3.04 16.86 5.34
CA MET A 189 -1.68 16.35 5.57
C MET A 189 -0.61 17.26 4.96
N PHE A 190 -0.97 18.02 3.93
CA PHE A 190 -0.07 18.89 3.19
C PHE A 190 0.28 20.17 3.93
N MET A 191 -0.61 20.68 4.77
CA MET A 191 -0.40 21.91 5.53
C MET A 191 0.89 21.88 6.37
N GLN A 192 1.20 20.72 6.96
CA GLN A 192 2.44 20.56 7.73
C GLN A 192 3.68 20.51 6.82
N LEU A 193 3.63 19.74 5.73
CA LEU A 193 4.70 19.69 4.71
C LEU A 193 4.98 21.09 4.15
N GLU A 194 3.93 21.83 3.81
CA GLU A 194 4.00 23.21 3.31
C GLU A 194 4.63 24.15 4.34
N THR A 195 4.20 24.04 5.61
CA THR A 195 4.74 24.85 6.70
C THR A 195 6.24 24.64 6.88
N ASP A 196 6.68 23.38 6.85
CA ASP A 196 8.09 23.03 7.03
C ASP A 196 8.93 23.41 5.80
N PHE A 197 8.40 23.24 4.60
CA PHE A 197 9.02 23.75 3.37
C PHE A 197 9.20 25.27 3.38
N ASN A 198 8.22 26.01 3.90
CA ASN A 198 8.25 27.47 3.99
C ASN A 198 9.23 28.01 5.05
N LYS A 199 9.55 27.23 6.08
CA LYS A 199 10.61 27.58 7.07
C LYS A 199 12.02 27.37 6.51
N GLY A 200 12.16 26.47 5.53
CA GLY A 200 13.44 26.06 4.96
C GLY A 200 13.98 26.97 3.86
N LYS A 201 15.09 26.55 3.26
CA LYS A 201 15.57 27.15 2.00
C LYS A 201 14.69 26.63 0.87
N GLN A 202 14.39 27.50 -0.09
CA GLN A 202 13.52 27.17 -1.23
C GLN A 202 14.31 27.12 -2.54
N THR A 203 15.48 26.46 -2.52
CA THR A 203 16.28 26.28 -3.73
C THR A 203 15.60 25.32 -4.70
N THR A 204 16.10 25.24 -5.94
CA THR A 204 15.60 24.28 -6.93
C THR A 204 15.67 22.84 -6.43
N LYS A 205 16.70 22.49 -5.65
CA LYS A 205 16.85 21.15 -5.06
C LYS A 205 15.77 20.91 -3.99
N ASP A 206 15.53 21.90 -3.13
CA ASP A 206 14.54 21.79 -2.05
C ASP A 206 13.13 21.62 -2.63
N LYS A 207 12.80 22.35 -3.71
CA LYS A 207 11.53 22.16 -4.44
C LYS A 207 11.38 20.76 -5.00
N MET A 208 12.44 20.19 -5.58
CA MET A 208 12.41 18.81 -6.10
C MET A 208 12.23 17.77 -4.99
N HIS A 209 12.85 17.98 -3.83
CA HIS A 209 12.64 17.11 -2.67
C HIS A 209 11.20 17.19 -2.18
N PHE A 210 10.66 18.39 -2.06
CA PHE A 210 9.26 18.62 -1.66
C PHE A 210 8.27 17.92 -2.59
N TYR A 211 8.45 18.03 -3.91
CA TYR A 211 7.62 17.27 -4.87
C TYR A 211 7.74 15.76 -4.67
N GLY A 212 8.92 15.25 -4.34
CA GLY A 212 9.15 13.84 -4.04
C GLY A 212 8.48 13.37 -2.75
N GLU A 213 8.45 14.20 -1.71
CA GLU A 213 7.77 13.91 -0.44
C GLU A 213 6.26 13.80 -0.64
N VAL A 214 5.66 14.78 -1.32
CA VAL A 214 4.24 14.77 -1.68
C VAL A 214 3.89 13.55 -2.51
N ASN A 215 4.74 13.24 -3.51
CA ASN A 215 4.58 12.04 -4.33
C ASN A 215 4.60 10.76 -3.50
N THR A 216 5.52 10.66 -2.55
CA THR A 216 5.67 9.49 -1.69
C THR A 216 4.43 9.29 -0.82
N GLY A 217 3.85 10.37 -0.29
CA GLY A 217 2.60 10.31 0.47
C GLY A 217 1.43 9.72 -0.32
N ILE A 218 1.27 10.14 -1.58
CA ILE A 218 0.20 9.65 -2.47
C ILE A 218 0.37 8.16 -2.72
N VAL A 219 1.53 7.75 -3.23
CA VAL A 219 1.78 6.35 -3.62
C VAL A 219 1.73 5.42 -2.41
N ALA A 220 2.28 5.85 -1.26
CA ALA A 220 2.27 5.03 -0.06
C ALA A 220 0.85 4.89 0.53
N GLY A 221 0.05 5.95 0.51
CA GLY A 221 -1.31 5.96 1.07
C GLY A 221 -2.35 5.26 0.19
N SER A 222 -2.21 5.32 -1.13
CA SER A 222 -3.17 4.72 -2.06
C SER A 222 -3.01 3.21 -2.18
N ASP A 223 -1.85 2.76 -2.68
CA ASP A 223 -1.70 1.40 -3.22
C ASP A 223 -1.71 0.35 -2.10
N SER A 224 -1.08 0.69 -0.97
CA SER A 224 -1.01 -0.23 0.19
C SER A 224 -2.38 -0.46 0.83
N THR A 225 -3.20 0.59 0.94
CA THR A 225 -4.58 0.51 1.47
C THR A 225 -5.48 -0.26 0.52
N ALA A 226 -5.43 0.05 -0.79
CA ALA A 226 -6.21 -0.64 -1.81
C ALA A 226 -5.86 -2.15 -1.89
N SER A 227 -4.57 -2.48 -1.85
CA SER A 227 -4.09 -3.86 -1.84
C SER A 227 -4.58 -4.61 -0.59
N THR A 228 -4.47 -3.99 0.59
CA THR A 228 -4.94 -4.60 1.84
C THR A 228 -6.45 -4.83 1.85
N LEU A 229 -7.25 -3.85 1.42
CA LEU A 229 -8.70 -4.00 1.28
C LEU A 229 -9.07 -5.11 0.30
N THR A 230 -8.39 -5.16 -0.85
CA THR A 230 -8.63 -6.21 -1.87
C THR A 230 -8.37 -7.60 -1.28
N ASN A 231 -7.21 -7.80 -0.65
CA ASN A 231 -6.87 -9.09 -0.05
C ASN A 231 -7.77 -9.46 1.14
N LEU A 232 -8.18 -8.47 1.95
CA LEU A 232 -9.10 -8.70 3.06
C LEU A 232 -10.45 -9.22 2.56
N PHE A 233 -11.03 -8.56 1.56
CA PHE A 233 -12.32 -8.99 0.99
C PHE A 233 -12.21 -10.29 0.20
N TYR A 234 -11.05 -10.59 -0.40
CA TYR A 234 -10.77 -11.91 -0.97
C TYR A 234 -10.81 -13.01 0.09
N GLU A 235 -10.13 -12.82 1.23
CA GLU A 235 -10.11 -13.81 2.31
C GLU A 235 -11.47 -13.96 3.00
N LEU A 236 -12.19 -12.86 3.22
CA LEU A 236 -13.54 -12.88 3.79
C LEU A 236 -14.55 -13.60 2.89
N ALA A 237 -14.42 -13.47 1.56
CA ALA A 237 -15.23 -14.24 0.61
C ALA A 237 -14.90 -15.74 0.61
N ILE A 238 -13.65 -16.11 0.95
CA ILE A 238 -13.21 -17.49 1.11
C ILE A 238 -13.66 -18.12 2.43
N ALA A 239 -13.80 -17.31 3.48
CA ALA A 239 -14.11 -17.74 4.84
C ALA A 239 -15.52 -17.28 5.28
N PRO A 240 -16.61 -17.77 4.67
CA PRO A 240 -17.97 -17.29 4.95
C PRO A 240 -18.39 -17.50 6.42
N GLU A 241 -17.95 -18.59 7.05
CA GLU A 241 -18.22 -18.83 8.48
C GLU A 241 -17.61 -17.75 9.38
N PHE A 242 -16.38 -17.33 9.08
CA PHE A 242 -15.74 -16.25 9.82
C PHE A 242 -16.39 -14.90 9.51
N THR A 243 -16.75 -14.66 8.24
CA THR A 243 -17.44 -13.43 7.84
C THR A 243 -18.78 -13.25 8.56
N LEU A 244 -19.56 -14.32 8.75
CA LEU A 244 -20.79 -14.30 9.55
C LEU A 244 -20.52 -13.96 11.04
N LEU A 245 -19.44 -14.49 11.62
CA LEU A 245 -19.04 -14.14 12.98
C LEU A 245 -18.61 -12.67 13.09
N LEU A 246 -17.86 -12.17 12.11
CA LEU A 246 -17.46 -10.77 12.05
C LEU A 246 -18.67 -9.84 11.88
N GLN A 247 -19.62 -10.18 11.01
CA GLN A 247 -20.89 -9.46 10.89
C GLN A 247 -21.65 -9.43 12.22
N SER A 248 -21.64 -10.54 12.98
CA SER A 248 -22.25 -10.59 14.32
C SER A 248 -21.57 -9.63 15.31
N GLU A 249 -20.24 -9.44 15.24
CA GLU A 249 -19.54 -8.43 16.04
C GLU A 249 -19.90 -7.01 15.59
N ILE A 250 -19.96 -6.78 14.28
CA ILE A 250 -20.35 -5.49 13.68
C ILE A 250 -21.76 -5.07 14.10
N ASP A 251 -22.70 -6.02 14.20
CA ASP A 251 -24.09 -5.72 14.57
C ASP A 251 -24.25 -5.24 16.01
N THR A 252 -23.24 -5.45 16.86
CA THR A 252 -23.25 -4.96 18.24
C THR A 252 -22.96 -3.47 18.35
N VAL A 253 -22.44 -2.84 17.30
CA VAL A 253 -22.07 -1.42 17.28
C VAL A 253 -22.96 -0.63 16.33
N LYS A 254 -23.39 0.57 16.75
CA LYS A 254 -24.17 1.51 15.92
C LYS A 254 -23.38 2.78 15.75
N GLU A 255 -23.19 3.23 14.51
CA GLU A 255 -22.40 4.42 14.16
C GLU A 255 -21.05 4.49 14.91
N PRO A 256 -20.21 3.43 14.80
CA PRO A 256 -18.97 3.36 15.58
C PRO A 256 -17.97 4.44 15.16
N THR A 257 -17.31 5.04 16.15
CA THR A 257 -16.16 5.92 15.91
C THR A 257 -14.93 5.09 15.54
N TYR A 258 -13.90 5.72 14.97
CA TYR A 258 -12.60 5.08 14.74
C TYR A 258 -12.04 4.38 16.01
N GLN A 259 -12.24 4.98 17.18
CA GLN A 259 -11.78 4.40 18.45
C GLN A 259 -12.53 3.12 18.80
N ASP A 260 -13.84 3.06 18.52
CA ASP A 260 -14.65 1.85 18.74
C ASP A 260 -14.20 0.74 17.80
N LEU A 261 -14.00 1.06 16.52
CA LEU A 261 -13.49 0.11 15.53
C LEU A 261 -12.11 -0.45 15.89
N SER A 262 -11.25 0.35 16.53
CA SER A 262 -9.93 -0.10 16.98
C SER A 262 -9.97 -1.16 18.10
N ARG A 263 -11.12 -1.31 18.77
CA ARG A 263 -11.32 -2.26 19.89
C ARG A 263 -12.04 -3.54 19.47
N MET A 264 -12.59 -3.60 18.26
CA MET A 264 -13.29 -4.76 17.73
C MET A 264 -12.32 -5.92 17.49
N LYS A 265 -12.52 -7.05 18.17
CA LYS A 265 -11.51 -8.12 18.20
C LYS A 265 -11.47 -8.88 16.89
N LEU A 266 -12.63 -9.30 16.37
CA LEU A 266 -12.68 -10.08 15.13
C LEU A 266 -12.28 -9.22 13.92
N LEU A 267 -12.70 -7.95 13.89
CA LEU A 267 -12.30 -7.02 12.84
C LEU A 267 -10.78 -6.86 12.76
N ASN A 268 -10.13 -6.56 13.89
CA ASN A 268 -8.69 -6.34 13.91
C ASN A 268 -7.92 -7.64 13.64
N ALA A 269 -8.41 -8.78 14.13
CA ALA A 269 -7.83 -10.08 13.83
C ALA A 269 -7.90 -10.45 12.34
N ALA A 270 -8.98 -10.10 11.65
CA ALA A 270 -9.13 -10.32 10.22
C ALA A 270 -8.14 -9.47 9.41
N ILE A 271 -8.01 -8.20 9.78
CA ILE A 271 -7.06 -7.25 9.19
C ILE A 271 -5.62 -7.73 9.42
N ASP A 272 -5.29 -8.13 10.66
CA ASP A 272 -3.96 -8.59 11.00
C ASP A 272 -3.59 -9.90 10.28
N GLU A 273 -4.52 -10.85 10.19
CA GLU A 273 -4.28 -12.10 9.45
C GLU A 273 -4.18 -11.88 7.95
N THR A 274 -4.94 -10.92 7.40
CA THR A 274 -4.80 -10.51 6.00
C THR A 274 -3.41 -9.95 5.74
N MET A 275 -2.94 -9.00 6.55
CA MET A 275 -1.61 -8.41 6.38
C MET A 275 -0.48 -9.40 6.67
N ARG A 276 -0.75 -10.48 7.42
CA ARG A 276 0.20 -11.58 7.59
C ARG A 276 0.34 -12.43 6.33
N LEU A 277 -0.79 -12.79 5.70
CA LEU A 277 -0.84 -13.64 4.51
C LEU A 277 -0.49 -12.92 3.22
N HIS A 278 -1.01 -11.72 3.06
CA HIS A 278 -0.86 -10.86 1.89
C HIS A 278 -0.18 -9.56 2.30
N PRO A 279 1.05 -9.64 2.82
CA PRO A 279 1.71 -8.46 3.29
C PRO A 279 2.02 -7.52 2.13
N ALA A 280 1.67 -6.25 2.27
CA ALA A 280 2.20 -5.21 1.37
C ALA A 280 3.74 -5.14 1.45
N ILE A 281 4.34 -5.61 2.55
CA ILE A 281 5.79 -5.73 2.77
C ILE A 281 6.12 -7.15 3.30
N PRO A 282 6.86 -8.01 2.57
CA PRO A 282 6.99 -9.44 2.84
C PRO A 282 7.23 -9.85 4.30
N SER A 283 6.53 -10.89 4.76
CA SER A 283 6.64 -11.50 6.09
C SER A 283 7.27 -12.91 6.01
N ASP A 284 7.83 -13.42 7.12
CA ASP A 284 8.49 -14.74 7.16
C ASP A 284 7.52 -15.85 7.59
N GLU A 285 7.13 -16.71 6.65
CA GLU A 285 6.23 -17.85 6.86
C GLU A 285 6.69 -18.80 7.98
N ARG A 286 8.00 -18.93 8.23
CA ARG A 286 8.56 -19.87 9.21
C ARG A 286 8.18 -19.52 10.65
N SER A 287 7.79 -18.27 10.87
CA SER A 287 7.38 -17.74 12.16
C SER A 287 5.94 -18.14 12.55
N PHE A 288 5.21 -18.81 11.67
CA PHE A 288 3.81 -19.17 11.87
C PHE A 288 3.58 -20.68 11.64
N VAL A 289 2.66 -21.26 12.41
CA VAL A 289 2.14 -22.60 12.15
C VAL A 289 0.98 -22.48 11.16
N ARG A 290 0.94 -23.34 10.14
CA ARG A 290 -0.03 -23.24 9.03
C ARG A 290 0.00 -21.84 8.41
N PRO A 291 1.15 -21.44 7.81
CA PRO A 291 1.37 -20.07 7.37
C PRO A 291 0.49 -19.67 6.17
N ASN A 292 -0.01 -20.63 5.38
CA ASN A 292 -0.80 -20.35 4.18
C ASN A 292 -2.32 -20.42 4.41
N GLU A 293 -2.77 -20.55 5.66
CA GLU A 293 -4.18 -20.58 6.02
C GLU A 293 -4.61 -19.25 6.65
N PHE A 294 -5.78 -18.74 6.25
CA PHE A 294 -6.41 -17.57 6.87
C PHE A 294 -7.08 -17.97 8.18
N ILE A 295 -6.42 -17.65 9.30
CA ILE A 295 -6.88 -17.99 10.65
C ILE A 295 -6.83 -16.74 11.56
N PRO A 296 -7.85 -15.88 11.52
CA PRO A 296 -7.89 -14.67 12.37
C PRO A 296 -7.76 -14.97 13.87
N GLN A 297 -8.26 -16.12 14.33
CA GLN A 297 -8.17 -16.57 15.72
C GLN A 297 -6.72 -16.61 16.25
N ARG A 298 -5.71 -16.68 15.36
CA ARG A 298 -4.29 -16.56 15.69
C ARG A 298 -3.96 -15.33 16.54
N TRP A 299 -4.72 -14.25 16.37
CA TRP A 299 -4.52 -12.97 17.04
C TRP A 299 -5.40 -12.79 18.28
N ILE A 300 -6.23 -13.78 18.63
CA ILE A 300 -7.19 -13.70 19.73
C ILE A 300 -6.93 -14.81 20.75
N ASP A 301 -7.14 -16.08 20.38
CA ASP A 301 -7.15 -17.22 21.29
C ASP A 301 -6.30 -18.42 20.82
N ARG A 302 -5.81 -18.39 19.57
CA ARG A 302 -4.92 -19.41 18.98
C ARG A 302 -3.46 -18.95 18.89
N LEU A 303 -2.95 -18.41 20.01
CA LEU A 303 -1.57 -17.93 20.12
C LEU A 303 -0.52 -19.06 19.92
N ASP A 304 -0.93 -20.33 20.10
CA ASP A 304 -0.14 -21.52 19.78
C ASP A 304 0.32 -21.57 18.30
N LEU A 305 -0.38 -20.85 17.42
CA LEU A 305 -0.07 -20.79 16.00
C LEU A 305 0.97 -19.72 15.63
N VAL A 306 1.45 -18.93 16.61
CA VAL A 306 2.49 -17.91 16.43
C VAL A 306 3.77 -18.37 17.10
N LYS A 307 4.78 -18.76 16.32
CA LYS A 307 6.08 -19.19 16.85
C LYS A 307 6.94 -18.00 17.27
N ASN A 308 6.91 -16.93 16.47
CA ASN A 308 7.65 -15.70 16.73
C ASN A 308 6.80 -14.49 16.34
N SER A 309 6.20 -13.83 17.34
CA SER A 309 5.37 -12.64 17.13
C SER A 309 6.17 -11.42 16.66
N SER A 310 7.47 -11.33 16.97
CA SER A 310 8.33 -10.23 16.52
C SER A 310 8.56 -10.22 15.02
N ALA A 311 8.27 -11.32 14.31
CA ALA A 311 8.30 -11.38 12.86
C ALA A 311 7.08 -10.70 12.22
N TYR A 312 6.03 -10.40 12.98
CA TYR A 312 4.86 -9.68 12.50
C TYR A 312 5.09 -8.17 12.62
N ALA A 313 5.46 -7.54 11.49
CA ALA A 313 5.74 -6.11 11.40
C ALA A 313 5.17 -5.49 10.11
N PRO A 314 3.84 -5.58 9.87
CA PRO A 314 3.23 -5.13 8.61
C PRO A 314 3.38 -3.61 8.36
N PHE A 315 3.62 -2.84 9.42
CA PHE A 315 3.87 -1.40 9.37
C PHE A 315 5.34 -1.05 9.67
N GLY A 316 6.27 -2.01 9.60
CA GLY A 316 7.66 -1.82 9.99
C GLY A 316 7.85 -1.60 11.50
N LEU A 317 9.10 -1.44 11.93
CA LEU A 317 9.50 -1.25 13.33
C LEU A 317 10.52 -0.12 13.45
N GLY A 318 10.52 0.53 14.62
CA GLY A 318 11.51 1.55 14.96
C GLY A 318 11.33 2.88 14.19
N PRO A 319 12.42 3.65 13.98
CA PRO A 319 12.36 4.97 13.35
C PRO A 319 11.85 4.99 11.90
N PHE A 320 11.81 3.82 11.25
CA PHE A 320 11.33 3.68 9.87
C PHE A 320 9.95 3.01 9.80
N ALA A 321 9.21 2.98 10.92
CA ALA A 321 7.83 2.50 10.92
C ALA A 321 6.93 3.40 10.05
N CYS A 322 5.89 2.80 9.47
CA CYS A 322 4.94 3.47 8.60
C CYS A 322 4.26 4.64 9.32
N ALA A 323 4.51 5.85 8.82
CA ALA A 323 3.87 7.08 9.31
C ALA A 323 2.34 7.06 9.11
N GLY A 324 1.88 6.41 8.02
CA GLY A 324 0.46 6.30 7.67
C GLY A 324 -0.32 5.23 8.42
N LYS A 325 0.28 4.49 9.37
CA LYS A 325 -0.36 3.33 10.03
C LYS A 325 -1.77 3.62 10.56
N GLN A 326 -1.95 4.76 11.23
CA GLN A 326 -3.24 5.10 11.84
C GLN A 326 -4.30 5.44 10.79
N LEU A 327 -3.91 6.15 9.73
CA LEU A 327 -4.79 6.49 8.61
C LEU A 327 -5.22 5.22 7.85
N ALA A 328 -4.25 4.36 7.48
CA ALA A 328 -4.53 3.11 6.78
C ALA A 328 -5.49 2.21 7.59
N LEU A 329 -5.24 2.03 8.89
CA LEU A 329 -6.12 1.24 9.75
C LEU A 329 -7.51 1.88 9.92
N MET A 330 -7.62 3.22 9.88
CA MET A 330 -8.91 3.90 9.91
C MET A 330 -9.73 3.61 8.66
N GLU A 331 -9.12 3.75 7.47
CA GLU A 331 -9.76 3.46 6.19
C GLU A 331 -10.18 1.99 6.10
N ILE A 332 -9.26 1.06 6.38
CA ILE A 332 -9.51 -0.38 6.27
C ILE A 332 -10.65 -0.80 7.21
N ARG A 333 -10.62 -0.37 8.48
CA ARG A 333 -11.68 -0.69 9.44
C ARG A 333 -13.01 -0.09 9.01
N ARG A 334 -13.03 1.20 8.61
CA ARG A 334 -14.28 1.88 8.25
C ARG A 334 -14.94 1.20 7.06
N ILE A 335 -14.20 0.96 5.97
CA ILE A 335 -14.74 0.30 4.78
C ILE A 335 -15.21 -1.13 5.10
N THR A 336 -14.42 -1.89 5.85
CA THR A 336 -14.80 -3.27 6.19
C THR A 336 -16.12 -3.31 6.96
N VAL A 337 -16.28 -2.45 7.96
CA VAL A 337 -17.53 -2.38 8.75
C VAL A 337 -18.70 -1.88 7.91
N GLU A 338 -18.52 -0.84 7.11
CA GLU A 338 -19.59 -0.26 6.29
C GLU A 338 -20.13 -1.25 5.24
N LEU A 339 -19.25 -2.05 4.65
CA LEU A 339 -19.62 -3.06 3.66
C LEU A 339 -20.29 -4.27 4.31
N LEU A 340 -19.68 -4.83 5.36
CA LEU A 340 -20.20 -6.04 6.01
C LEU A 340 -21.45 -5.78 6.86
N SER A 341 -21.71 -4.54 7.29
CA SER A 341 -22.97 -4.20 7.97
C SER A 341 -24.18 -4.22 7.03
N ARG A 342 -23.96 -4.05 5.71
CA ARG A 342 -25.02 -3.92 4.70
C ARG A 342 -25.14 -5.10 3.76
N TYR A 343 -24.03 -5.80 3.51
CA TYR A 343 -23.96 -6.81 2.47
C TYR A 343 -23.39 -8.12 2.98
N ASP A 344 -23.93 -9.20 2.43
CA ASP A 344 -23.24 -10.47 2.32
C ASP A 344 -22.37 -10.46 1.06
N ILE A 345 -21.20 -11.07 1.14
CA ILE A 345 -20.21 -11.07 0.06
C ILE A 345 -19.92 -12.49 -0.40
N SER A 346 -19.72 -12.66 -1.71
CA SER A 346 -19.30 -13.92 -2.32
C SER A 346 -18.51 -13.66 -3.59
N PHE A 347 -17.77 -14.66 -4.05
CA PHE A 347 -17.14 -14.60 -5.37
C PHE A 347 -18.19 -14.58 -6.48
N ALA A 348 -17.93 -13.78 -7.53
CA ALA A 348 -18.66 -13.92 -8.77
C ALA A 348 -18.44 -15.31 -9.37
N LYS A 349 -19.40 -15.78 -10.18
CA LYS A 349 -19.39 -17.14 -10.76
C LYS A 349 -18.08 -17.51 -11.46
N ASP A 350 -17.47 -16.54 -12.14
CA ASP A 350 -16.25 -16.76 -12.94
C ASP A 350 -14.96 -16.39 -12.18
N GLN A 351 -15.07 -15.93 -10.93
CA GLN A 351 -13.91 -15.64 -10.08
C GLN A 351 -13.36 -16.93 -9.48
N THR A 352 -12.11 -17.26 -9.81
CA THR A 352 -11.37 -18.35 -9.19
C THR A 352 -10.24 -17.81 -8.32
N ARG A 353 -9.71 -18.68 -7.45
CA ARG A 353 -8.54 -18.33 -6.61
C ARG A 353 -7.30 -18.20 -7.49
N GLU A 354 -7.17 -19.10 -8.46
CA GLU A 354 -6.08 -19.16 -9.42
C GLU A 354 -6.02 -17.87 -10.24
N ALA A 355 -7.16 -17.41 -10.77
CA ALA A 355 -7.22 -16.17 -11.55
C ALA A 355 -6.84 -14.94 -10.71
N PHE A 356 -7.16 -14.92 -9.41
CA PHE A 356 -6.73 -13.85 -8.52
C PHE A 356 -5.21 -13.83 -8.35
N TYR A 357 -4.60 -15.00 -8.06
CA TYR A 357 -3.15 -15.10 -7.87
C TYR A 357 -2.35 -14.90 -9.16
N GLU A 358 -2.78 -15.48 -10.28
CA GLU A 358 -2.15 -15.30 -11.60
C GLU A 358 -2.23 -13.84 -12.08
N GLY A 359 -3.26 -13.11 -11.64
CA GLY A 359 -3.41 -11.70 -11.94
C GLY A 359 -2.51 -10.77 -11.12
N GLN A 360 -1.83 -11.29 -10.08
CA GLN A 360 -0.95 -10.48 -9.24
C GLN A 360 0.33 -10.09 -9.98
N GLN A 361 0.81 -8.87 -9.75
CA GLN A 361 2.04 -8.37 -10.34
C GLN A 361 2.91 -7.70 -9.28
N ASP A 362 4.21 -7.96 -9.37
CA ASP A 362 5.22 -7.25 -8.57
C ASP A 362 5.54 -5.92 -9.26
N ALA A 363 5.10 -4.83 -8.63
CA ALA A 363 5.23 -3.47 -9.12
C ALA A 363 5.66 -2.52 -7.99
N PHE A 364 6.71 -2.87 -7.24
CA PHE A 364 7.17 -2.17 -6.02
C PHE A 364 6.23 -2.37 -4.81
N THR A 365 4.93 -2.30 -5.04
CA THR A 365 3.87 -2.85 -4.18
C THR A 365 3.18 -4.01 -4.90
N LEU A 366 2.43 -4.82 -4.15
CA LEU A 366 1.60 -5.88 -4.74
C LEU A 366 0.41 -5.26 -5.46
N VAL A 367 0.41 -5.33 -6.80
CA VAL A 367 -0.79 -5.09 -7.60
C VAL A 367 -1.62 -6.36 -7.57
N CYS A 368 -2.79 -6.28 -6.91
CA CYS A 368 -3.69 -7.42 -6.80
C CYS A 368 -4.29 -7.79 -8.16
N GLY A 369 -4.54 -9.10 -8.37
CA GLY A 369 -5.35 -9.56 -9.47
C GLY A 369 -6.79 -9.05 -9.37
N LYS A 370 -7.53 -9.16 -10.48
CA LYS A 370 -8.94 -8.77 -10.49
C LYS A 370 -9.72 -9.58 -9.46
N LEU A 371 -10.51 -8.87 -8.66
CA LEU A 371 -11.35 -9.45 -7.62
C LEU A 371 -12.82 -9.17 -7.92
N GLN A 372 -13.47 -10.08 -8.63
CA GLN A 372 -14.89 -10.00 -8.94
C GLN A 372 -15.71 -10.56 -7.77
N LEU A 373 -16.37 -9.67 -7.03
CA LEU A 373 -17.29 -10.04 -5.96
C LEU A 373 -18.73 -9.78 -6.36
N VAL A 374 -19.65 -10.45 -5.68
CA VAL A 374 -21.09 -10.16 -5.69
C VAL A 374 -21.51 -9.79 -4.28
N PHE A 375 -22.16 -8.63 -4.16
CA PHE A 375 -22.72 -8.13 -2.91
C PHE A 375 -24.23 -8.34 -2.93
N THR A 376 -24.78 -8.99 -1.91
CA THR A 376 -26.23 -9.14 -1.73
C THR A 376 -26.66 -8.44 -0.46
N GLU A 377 -27.79 -7.74 -0.49
CA GLU A 377 -28.31 -7.07 0.71
C GLU A 377 -28.47 -8.06 1.86
N ARG A 378 -27.89 -7.70 3.00
CA ARG A 378 -28.00 -8.51 4.20
C ARG A 378 -29.39 -8.33 4.78
N LYS A 379 -30.08 -9.43 5.03
CA LYS A 379 -31.35 -9.40 5.76
C LYS A 379 -31.01 -9.07 7.21
N SER A 380 -31.28 -7.83 7.62
CA SER A 380 -31.04 -7.36 8.99
C SER A 380 -31.52 -8.40 10.00
N THR A 381 -30.60 -8.96 10.78
CA THR A 381 -30.88 -9.73 11.97
C THR A 381 -31.27 -8.78 13.11
N GLY A 382 -32.37 -8.06 12.92
CA GLY A 382 -33.17 -7.46 13.98
C GLY A 382 -32.62 -6.18 14.63
N GLY A 383 -33.31 -5.10 14.30
CA GLY A 383 -33.56 -3.94 15.15
C GLY A 383 -34.81 -3.23 14.65
#